data_AF-A0A3D0PSN1-F1
#
_entry.id   AF-A0A3D0PSN1-F1
#
_cell.length_a   1.000
_cell.length_b   1.000
_cell.length_c   1.000
_cell.angle_alpha   90.00
_cell.angle_beta   90.00
_cell.angle_gamma   90.00
#
_symmetry.space_group_name_H-M   'P 1'
#
loop_
_entity.id
_entity.type
_entity.pdbx_description
1 polymer ?
#
loop_
_entity_poly.entity_id
_entity_poly.type
_entity_poly.pdbx_seq_one_letter_code
_entity_poly.pdbx_strand_id
1 'polypeptide(L)'
;MTKTWNKEYIHAVGMYSLYDGYILKILDHNNQVIWDAENHDMTLCSQIMSDIIARMEKAKKSGDFDSHTFELVQSGQKTGSVIISYYGPYFYSESDFRFINALNTFLICIGLAAFAVSIITGLLLARRITRPVSRAAEAAKRISKGDYAVRIKNETNTRELEDLISAINHLSAALEDQEKLRQQLTADVAHELRTPLTSVGSHLEAMIEGIWEPTT
;
A
#
# COMPACT_ATOMS: atom_id res chain seq x y z
N MET A 1 -60.35 26.92 30.79
CA MET A 1 -59.10 27.26 30.10
C MET A 1 -59.17 26.64 28.72
N THR A 2 -59.33 27.46 27.69
CA THR A 2 -59.50 27.02 26.30
C THR A 2 -58.24 26.29 25.83
N LYS A 3 -58.38 25.00 25.46
CA LYS A 3 -57.35 24.18 24.83
C LYS A 3 -57.09 24.67 23.41
N THR A 4 -56.50 25.85 23.26
CA THR A 4 -56.18 26.44 21.95
C THR A 4 -54.72 26.21 21.64
N TRP A 5 -54.45 25.62 20.48
CA TRP A 5 -53.11 25.44 19.95
C TRP A 5 -52.39 26.80 19.83
N ASN A 6 -51.17 26.88 20.35
CA ASN A 6 -50.33 28.07 20.19
C ASN A 6 -49.73 28.06 18.78
N LYS A 7 -50.39 28.77 17.86
CA LYS A 7 -50.00 28.82 16.44
C LYS A 7 -48.64 29.47 16.21
N GLU A 8 -48.27 30.47 17.01
CA GLU A 8 -46.96 31.15 16.89
C GLU A 8 -45.81 30.20 17.27
N TYR A 9 -45.98 29.45 18.36
CA TYR A 9 -44.99 28.45 18.77
C TYR A 9 -44.86 27.32 17.74
N ILE A 10 -45.98 26.82 17.23
CA ILE A 10 -46.01 25.80 16.18
C ILE A 10 -45.32 26.32 14.91
N HIS A 11 -45.58 27.56 14.52
CA HIS A 11 -44.94 28.17 13.36
C HIS A 11 -43.42 28.28 13.54
N ALA A 12 -42.94 28.74 14.69
CA ALA A 12 -41.51 28.85 14.97
C ALA A 12 -40.80 27.48 14.93
N VAL A 13 -41.40 26.46 15.56
CA VAL A 13 -40.88 25.09 15.54
C VAL A 13 -40.92 24.52 14.12
N GLY A 14 -42.03 24.70 13.41
CA GLY A 14 -42.20 24.24 12.04
C GLY A 14 -41.20 24.83 11.06
N MET A 15 -40.95 26.14 11.15
CA MET A 15 -39.94 26.81 10.32
C MET A 15 -38.51 26.37 10.68
N TYR A 16 -38.19 26.24 11.98
CA TYR A 16 -36.88 25.75 12.41
C TYR A 16 -36.62 24.32 11.91
N SER A 17 -37.60 23.43 12.05
CA SER A 17 -37.52 22.05 11.55
C SER A 17 -37.35 21.98 10.03
N LEU A 18 -37.97 22.89 9.28
CA LEU A 18 -37.81 22.96 7.82
C LEU A 18 -36.37 23.27 7.42
N TYR A 19 -35.68 24.17 8.13
CA TYR A 19 -34.25 24.44 7.90
C TYR A 19 -33.35 23.24 8.18
N ASP A 20 -33.73 22.42 9.16
CA ASP A 20 -33.06 21.14 9.46
C ASP A 20 -33.47 20.01 8.48
N GLY A 21 -34.32 20.29 7.49
CA GLY A 21 -34.74 19.36 6.44
C GLY A 21 -35.91 18.45 6.82
N TYR A 22 -36.66 18.80 7.87
CA TYR A 22 -37.87 18.12 8.31
C TYR A 22 -39.11 18.94 7.97
N ILE A 23 -40.08 18.33 7.30
CA ILE A 23 -41.35 18.94 6.95
C ILE A 23 -42.37 18.50 8.00
N LEU A 24 -42.94 19.45 8.73
CA LEU A 24 -43.93 19.16 9.76
C LEU A 24 -45.35 19.46 9.27
N LYS A 25 -46.29 18.60 9.65
CA LYS A 25 -47.73 18.83 9.48
C LYS A 25 -48.46 18.39 10.74
N ILE A 26 -49.16 19.33 11.36
CA ILE A 26 -49.88 19.11 12.63
C ILE A 26 -51.37 19.00 12.35
N LEU A 27 -51.97 17.95 12.90
CA LEU A 27 -53.37 17.60 12.80
C LEU A 27 -54.02 17.63 14.19
N ASP A 28 -55.24 18.13 14.26
CA ASP A 28 -56.12 18.05 15.42
C ASP A 28 -56.61 16.61 15.67
N HIS A 29 -57.27 16.36 16.79
CA HIS A 29 -57.96 15.11 17.09
C HIS A 29 -58.99 14.68 16.02
N ASN A 30 -59.51 15.64 15.25
CA ASN A 30 -60.44 15.42 14.13
C ASN A 30 -59.74 15.24 12.77
N ASN A 31 -58.42 15.06 12.75
CA ASN A 31 -57.60 15.04 11.54
C ASN A 31 -57.69 16.34 10.70
N GLN A 32 -58.07 17.46 11.31
CA GLN A 32 -58.04 18.76 10.63
C GLN A 32 -56.63 19.37 10.73
N VAL A 33 -56.14 19.94 9.63
CA VAL A 33 -54.81 20.57 9.58
C VAL A 33 -54.81 21.84 10.43
N ILE A 34 -54.01 21.83 11.49
CA ILE A 34 -53.75 22.99 12.34
C ILE A 34 -52.64 23.84 11.74
N TRP A 35 -51.60 23.17 11.21
CA TRP A 35 -50.44 23.79 10.60
C TRP A 35 -49.77 22.81 9.63
N ASP A 36 -49.26 23.32 8.52
CA ASP A 36 -48.61 22.53 7.46
C ASP A 36 -47.52 23.38 6.83
N ALA A 37 -46.27 22.91 6.89
CA ALA A 37 -45.12 23.61 6.36
C ALA A 37 -45.28 23.97 4.88
N GLU A 38 -45.87 23.05 4.09
CA GLU A 38 -46.05 23.22 2.63
C GLU A 38 -47.05 24.33 2.29
N ASN A 39 -48.09 24.49 3.13
CA ASN A 39 -49.12 25.50 2.91
C ASN A 39 -48.75 26.87 3.48
N HIS A 40 -47.79 26.93 4.41
CA HIS A 40 -47.43 28.17 5.10
C HIS A 40 -46.38 28.97 4.34
N ASP A 41 -45.37 28.30 3.78
CA ASP A 41 -44.38 28.91 2.88
C ASP A 41 -43.96 27.92 1.79
N MET A 42 -44.82 27.80 0.77
CA MET A 42 -44.63 26.87 -0.35
C MET A 42 -43.32 27.13 -1.10
N THR A 43 -42.88 28.38 -1.17
CA THR A 43 -41.67 28.76 -1.92
C THR A 43 -40.42 28.33 -1.17
N LEU A 44 -40.33 28.64 0.13
CA LEU A 44 -39.20 28.21 0.95
C LEU A 44 -39.13 26.69 1.08
N CYS A 45 -40.29 26.03 1.29
CA CYS A 45 -40.36 24.57 1.41
C CYS A 45 -39.90 23.87 0.13
N SER A 46 -40.41 24.28 -1.03
CA SER A 46 -40.02 23.68 -2.33
C SER A 46 -38.55 23.91 -2.66
N GLN A 47 -37.98 25.06 -2.30
CA GLN A 47 -36.57 25.36 -2.48
C GLN A 47 -35.69 24.44 -1.62
N ILE A 48 -35.98 24.32 -0.33
CA ILE A 48 -35.23 23.45 0.59
C ILE A 48 -35.31 21.99 0.15
N MET A 49 -36.49 21.50 -0.22
CA MET A 49 -36.66 20.13 -0.72
C MET A 49 -35.85 19.87 -1.99
N SER A 50 -35.88 20.81 -2.94
CA SER A 50 -35.12 20.72 -4.18
C SER A 50 -33.60 20.72 -3.91
N ASP A 51 -33.13 21.55 -2.98
CA ASP A 51 -31.72 21.58 -2.57
C ASP A 51 -31.28 20.29 -1.86
N ILE A 52 -32.16 19.66 -1.08
CA ILE A 52 -31.91 18.35 -0.47
C ILE A 52 -31.82 17.27 -1.57
N ILE A 53 -32.78 17.21 -2.49
CA ILE A 53 -32.78 16.24 -3.60
C ILE A 53 -31.51 16.39 -4.44
N ALA A 54 -31.16 17.61 -4.86
CA ALA A 54 -29.99 17.86 -5.69
C ALA A 54 -28.67 17.43 -5.02
N ARG A 55 -28.54 17.66 -3.70
CA ARG A 55 -27.37 17.20 -2.93
C ARG A 55 -27.31 15.68 -2.81
N MET A 56 -28.45 15.02 -2.59
CA MET A 56 -28.54 13.57 -2.47
C MET A 56 -28.30 12.85 -3.81
N GLU A 57 -28.81 13.40 -4.92
CA GLU A 57 -28.49 12.92 -6.27
C GLU A 57 -27.00 13.05 -6.60
N LYS A 58 -26.39 14.19 -6.27
CA LYS A 58 -24.93 14.39 -6.44
C LYS A 58 -24.12 13.36 -5.65
N ALA A 59 -24.61 12.94 -4.49
CA ALA A 59 -24.01 11.90 -3.67
C ALA A 59 -24.30 10.46 -4.15
N LYS A 60 -25.07 10.30 -5.24
CA LYS A 60 -25.57 9.00 -5.75
C LYS A 60 -26.31 8.20 -4.69
N LYS A 61 -26.99 8.87 -3.77
CA LYS A 61 -27.85 8.25 -2.76
C LYS A 61 -29.28 8.45 -3.21
N SER A 62 -29.88 7.40 -3.78
CA SER A 62 -31.31 7.40 -4.08
C SER A 62 -32.09 7.35 -2.78
N GLY A 63 -33.08 8.23 -2.66
CA GLY A 63 -33.98 8.34 -1.53
C GLY A 63 -35.28 9.01 -1.96
N ASP A 64 -36.24 9.02 -1.05
CA ASP A 64 -37.52 9.69 -1.22
C ASP A 64 -37.92 10.36 0.11
N PHE A 65 -38.87 11.27 0.05
CA PHE A 65 -39.47 11.83 1.24
C PHE A 65 -40.40 10.79 1.87
N ASP A 66 -39.99 10.24 3.01
CA ASP A 66 -40.82 9.36 3.81
C ASP A 66 -41.48 10.16 4.94
N SER A 67 -42.65 9.72 5.38
CA SER A 67 -43.48 10.43 6.36
C SER A 67 -43.85 9.54 7.52
N HIS A 68 -43.46 9.95 8.73
CA HIS A 68 -43.82 9.27 9.96
C HIS A 68 -44.84 10.08 10.76
N THR A 69 -45.90 9.41 11.22
CA THR A 69 -46.94 10.03 12.04
C THR A 69 -46.73 9.67 13.50
N PHE A 70 -46.63 10.70 14.36
CA PHE A 70 -46.54 10.57 15.80
C PHE A 70 -47.80 11.13 16.46
N GLU A 71 -48.30 10.45 17.48
CA GLU A 71 -49.48 10.90 18.22
C GLU A 71 -49.08 11.94 19.28
N LEU A 72 -49.82 13.05 19.33
CA LEU A 72 -49.65 14.09 20.35
C LEU A 72 -50.60 13.81 21.50
N VAL A 73 -50.05 13.38 22.64
CA VAL A 73 -50.81 13.02 23.84
C VAL A 73 -50.54 14.04 24.94
N GLN A 74 -51.61 14.61 25.51
CA GLN A 74 -51.52 15.52 26.66
C GLN A 74 -52.37 14.94 27.80
N SER A 75 -51.77 14.71 28.97
CA SER A 75 -52.45 14.12 30.14
C SER A 75 -53.18 12.79 29.84
N GLY A 76 -52.60 11.95 28.98
CA GLY A 76 -53.16 10.64 28.61
C GLY A 76 -54.28 10.69 27.55
N GLN A 77 -54.66 11.87 27.06
CA GLN A 77 -55.66 12.01 25.99
C GLN A 77 -55.00 12.44 24.68
N LYS A 78 -55.28 11.72 23.59
CA LYS A 78 -54.83 12.08 22.24
C LYS A 78 -55.44 13.44 21.88
N THR A 79 -54.57 14.43 21.72
CA THR A 79 -54.94 15.81 21.40
C THR A 79 -54.77 16.09 19.91
N GLY A 80 -53.94 15.32 19.21
CA GLY A 80 -53.74 15.41 17.77
C GLY A 80 -52.67 14.44 17.27
N SER A 81 -52.15 14.70 16.08
CA SER A 81 -50.97 14.01 15.56
C SER A 81 -50.05 14.98 14.82
N VAL A 82 -48.76 14.66 14.78
CA VAL A 82 -47.77 15.36 13.97
C VAL A 82 -47.22 14.39 12.93
N ILE A 83 -47.24 14.80 11.68
CA ILE A 83 -46.58 14.11 10.58
C ILE A 83 -45.23 14.81 10.39
N ILE A 84 -44.17 14.02 10.39
CA ILE A 84 -42.80 14.46 10.14
C ILE A 84 -42.35 13.78 8.85
N SER A 85 -42.11 14.57 7.81
CA SER A 85 -41.58 14.09 6.55
C SER A 85 -40.12 14.50 6.39
N TYR A 86 -39.28 13.57 5.95
CA TYR A 86 -37.84 13.81 5.74
C TYR A 86 -37.32 12.96 4.60
N TYR A 87 -36.20 13.38 4.01
CA TYR A 87 -35.57 12.63 2.93
C TYR A 87 -34.82 11.40 3.50
N GLY A 88 -35.35 10.20 3.25
CA GLY A 88 -34.83 8.92 3.76
C GLY A 88 -34.38 7.99 2.63
N PRO A 89 -33.67 6.88 2.92
CA PRO A 89 -33.41 6.29 4.24
C PRO A 89 -32.17 6.87 4.97
N TYR A 90 -31.43 7.77 4.34
CA TYR A 90 -30.28 8.45 4.93
C TYR A 90 -30.43 9.97 4.76
N PHE A 91 -30.64 10.69 5.85
CA PHE A 91 -30.62 12.14 5.85
C PHE A 91 -29.19 12.62 6.15
N TYR A 92 -28.47 13.09 5.14
CA TYR A 92 -27.19 13.76 5.33
C TYR A 92 -27.43 15.27 5.34
N SER A 93 -27.18 15.89 6.49
CA SER A 93 -27.15 17.35 6.59
C SER A 93 -26.02 17.92 5.71
N GLU A 94 -26.05 19.22 5.44
CA GLU A 94 -24.94 19.89 4.75
C GLU A 94 -23.60 19.70 5.48
N SER A 95 -23.65 19.65 6.81
CA SER A 95 -22.48 19.43 7.65
C SER A 95 -21.89 18.01 7.47
N ASP A 96 -22.74 17.01 7.29
CA ASP A 96 -22.31 15.63 7.07
C ASP A 96 -21.58 15.47 5.74
N PHE A 97 -22.08 16.11 4.68
CA PHE A 97 -21.39 16.10 3.38
C PHE A 97 -20.02 16.75 3.42
N ARG A 98 -19.89 17.89 4.10
CA ARG A 98 -18.61 18.56 4.29
C ARG A 98 -17.65 17.72 5.10
N PHE A 99 -18.14 17.07 6.15
CA PHE A 99 -17.37 16.16 6.98
C PHE A 99 -16.87 14.95 6.20
N ILE A 100 -17.74 14.23 5.49
CA ILE A 100 -17.38 13.04 4.70
C ILE A 100 -16.38 13.40 3.60
N ASN A 101 -16.57 14.52 2.91
CA ASN A 101 -15.61 14.96 1.89
C ASN A 101 -14.25 15.31 2.49
N ALA A 102 -14.21 16.06 3.59
CA ALA A 102 -12.95 16.37 4.27
C ALA A 102 -12.24 15.08 4.73
N LEU A 103 -12.98 14.15 5.33
CA LEU A 103 -12.47 12.85 5.75
C LEU A 103 -11.87 12.08 4.56
N ASN A 104 -12.60 11.97 3.45
CA ASN A 104 -12.15 11.28 2.24
C ASN A 104 -10.89 11.94 1.66
N THR A 105 -10.82 13.28 1.61
CA THR A 105 -9.63 13.99 1.16
C THR A 105 -8.44 13.68 2.07
N PHE A 106 -8.60 13.71 3.39
CA PHE A 106 -7.54 13.35 4.32
C PHE A 106 -7.08 11.89 4.15
N LEU A 107 -8.02 10.95 4.01
CA LEU A 107 -7.71 9.54 3.79
C LEU A 107 -6.90 9.33 2.50
N ILE A 108 -7.28 9.99 1.40
CA ILE A 108 -6.52 9.93 0.13
C ILE A 108 -5.12 10.53 0.31
N CYS A 109 -5.00 11.70 0.95
CA CYS A 109 -3.70 12.33 1.19
C CYS A 109 -2.78 11.44 2.03
N ILE A 110 -3.29 10.88 3.13
CA ILE A 110 -2.53 9.98 4.00
C ILE A 110 -2.18 8.69 3.25
N GLY A 111 -3.12 8.13 2.48
CA GLY A 111 -2.90 6.94 1.67
C GLY A 111 -1.79 7.13 0.64
N LEU A 112 -1.80 8.26 -0.08
CA LEU A 112 -0.76 8.61 -1.04
C LEU A 112 0.59 8.84 -0.38
N ALA A 113 0.61 9.54 0.77
CA ALA A 113 1.84 9.75 1.54
C ALA A 113 2.44 8.42 2.03
N ALA A 114 1.61 7.54 2.60
CA ALA A 114 2.03 6.21 3.05
C ALA A 114 2.53 5.35 1.87
N PHE A 115 1.86 5.40 0.72
CA PHE A 115 2.29 4.70 -0.48
C PHE A 115 3.65 5.20 -0.99
N ALA A 116 3.86 6.51 -1.02
CA ALA A 116 5.14 7.11 -1.40
C ALA A 116 6.26 6.70 -0.43
N VAL A 117 6.02 6.75 0.88
CA VAL A 117 6.98 6.32 1.91
C VAL A 117 7.31 4.83 1.76
N SER A 118 6.32 3.99 1.47
CA SER A 118 6.51 2.56 1.22
C SER A 118 7.42 2.31 0.02
N ILE A 119 7.18 2.98 -1.11
CA ILE A 119 8.04 2.88 -2.30
C ILE A 119 9.47 3.32 -1.98
N ILE A 120 9.64 4.48 -1.32
CA ILE A 120 10.97 5.00 -0.97
C ILE A 120 11.71 4.00 -0.07
N THR A 121 11.05 3.49 0.97
CA THR A 121 11.63 2.52 1.90
C THR A 121 11.99 1.22 1.19
N GLY A 122 11.12 0.71 0.32
CA GLY A 122 11.38 -0.48 -0.49
C GLY A 122 12.58 -0.30 -1.43
N LEU A 123 12.69 0.84 -2.10
CA LEU A 123 13.83 1.16 -2.96
C LEU A 123 15.13 1.31 -2.17
N LEU A 124 15.08 1.90 -0.97
CA LEU A 124 16.23 2.01 -0.08
C LEU A 124 16.70 0.64 0.41
N LEU A 125 15.79 -0.24 0.85
CA LEU A 125 16.11 -1.61 1.26
C LEU A 125 16.69 -2.43 0.11
N ALA A 126 16.07 -2.35 -1.07
CA ALA A 126 16.56 -3.05 -2.26
C ALA A 126 18.00 -2.63 -2.61
N ARG A 127 18.32 -1.33 -2.47
CA ARG A 127 19.67 -0.81 -2.72
C ARG A 127 20.67 -1.15 -1.62
N ARG A 128 20.27 -1.10 -0.34
CA ARG A 128 21.17 -1.30 0.79
C ARG A 128 21.42 -2.77 1.14
N ILE A 129 20.45 -3.65 0.90
CA ILE A 129 20.52 -5.05 1.33
C ILE A 129 20.48 -5.99 0.13
N THR A 130 19.40 -5.93 -0.65
CA THR A 130 19.17 -6.92 -1.73
C THR A 130 20.26 -6.89 -2.80
N ARG A 131 20.68 -5.70 -3.24
CA ARG A 131 21.71 -5.55 -4.28
C ARG A 131 23.08 -6.13 -3.87
N PRO A 132 23.68 -5.75 -2.72
CA PRO A 132 24.98 -6.31 -2.33
C PRO A 132 24.92 -7.82 -2.07
N VAL A 133 23.83 -8.33 -1.45
CA VAL A 133 23.65 -9.77 -1.24
C VAL A 133 23.55 -10.52 -2.57
N SER A 134 22.80 -10.00 -3.54
CA SER A 134 22.70 -10.61 -4.87
C SER A 134 24.05 -10.62 -5.59
N ARG A 135 24.86 -9.55 -5.46
CA ARG A 135 26.22 -9.50 -6.04
C ARG A 135 27.15 -10.50 -5.37
N ALA A 136 27.06 -10.68 -4.06
CA ALA A 136 27.82 -11.69 -3.34
C ALA A 136 27.46 -13.11 -3.81
N ALA A 137 26.17 -13.40 -3.98
CA ALA A 137 25.70 -14.68 -4.52
C ALA A 137 26.20 -14.92 -5.96
N GLU A 138 26.18 -13.90 -6.81
CA GLU A 138 26.69 -13.99 -8.18
C GLU A 138 28.21 -14.22 -8.22
N ALA A 139 28.97 -13.50 -7.39
CA ALA A 139 30.41 -13.70 -7.28
C ALA A 139 30.75 -15.11 -6.81
N ALA A 140 30.07 -15.62 -5.78
CA ALA A 140 30.24 -16.99 -5.31
C ALA A 140 29.97 -18.02 -6.43
N LYS A 141 28.93 -17.80 -7.25
CA LYS A 141 28.61 -18.64 -8.41
C LYS A 141 29.67 -18.57 -9.52
N ARG A 142 30.37 -17.45 -9.68
CA ARG A 142 31.49 -17.32 -10.62
C ARG A 142 32.73 -18.02 -10.11
N ILE A 143 33.06 -17.85 -8.83
CA ILE A 143 34.14 -18.56 -8.15
C ILE A 143 33.95 -20.07 -8.28
N SER A 144 32.73 -20.59 -8.07
CA SER A 144 32.46 -22.03 -8.20
C SER A 144 32.64 -22.56 -9.63
N LYS A 145 32.71 -21.69 -10.63
CA LYS A 145 32.97 -22.04 -12.03
C LYS A 145 34.45 -21.88 -12.43
N GLY A 146 35.33 -21.55 -11.48
CA GLY A 146 36.77 -21.38 -11.70
C GLY A 146 37.21 -19.94 -12.00
N ASP A 147 36.30 -18.96 -11.95
CA ASP A 147 36.65 -17.55 -12.12
C ASP A 147 37.04 -16.93 -10.76
N TYR A 148 38.31 -17.12 -10.39
CA TYR A 148 38.86 -16.65 -9.12
C TYR A 148 39.28 -15.17 -9.12
N ALA A 149 39.29 -14.51 -10.28
CA ALA A 149 39.65 -13.10 -10.40
C ALA A 149 38.51 -12.14 -10.00
N VAL A 150 37.30 -12.66 -9.75
CA VAL A 150 36.15 -11.81 -9.37
C VAL A 150 36.39 -11.12 -8.03
N ARG A 151 36.08 -9.82 -7.99
CA ARG A 151 36.13 -8.99 -6.77
C ARG A 151 34.88 -8.13 -6.68
N ILE A 152 34.30 -8.06 -5.48
CA ILE A 152 33.13 -7.24 -5.18
C ILE A 152 33.62 -5.94 -4.54
N LYS A 153 33.18 -4.80 -5.07
CA LYS A 153 33.41 -3.50 -4.43
C LYS A 153 32.49 -3.34 -3.22
N ASN A 154 33.04 -2.85 -2.12
CA ASN A 154 32.25 -2.55 -0.95
C ASN A 154 31.50 -1.22 -1.17
N GLU A 155 30.17 -1.29 -1.27
CA GLU A 155 29.26 -0.15 -1.50
C GLU A 155 28.23 -0.01 -0.39
N THR A 156 28.37 -0.80 0.68
CA THR A 156 27.46 -0.79 1.83
C THR A 156 28.16 -0.21 3.05
N ASN A 157 27.39 0.36 3.97
CA ASN A 157 27.85 0.80 5.30
C ASN A 157 27.33 -0.14 6.41
N THR A 158 26.73 -1.28 6.03
CA THR A 158 26.20 -2.27 6.97
C THR A 158 27.30 -3.28 7.26
N ARG A 159 27.82 -3.25 8.48
CA ARG A 159 28.96 -4.07 8.92
C ARG A 159 28.83 -5.55 8.55
N GLU A 160 27.69 -6.18 8.82
CA GLU A 160 27.47 -7.61 8.52
C GLU A 160 27.60 -7.93 7.03
N LEU A 161 27.30 -6.97 6.16
CA LEU A 161 27.40 -7.12 4.72
C LEU A 161 28.79 -6.76 4.19
N GLU A 162 29.48 -5.82 4.84
CA GLU A 162 30.91 -5.58 4.60
C GLU A 162 31.74 -6.83 4.93
N ASP A 163 31.46 -7.48 6.05
CA ASP A 163 32.10 -8.72 6.48
C ASP A 163 31.86 -9.84 5.46
N LEU A 164 30.63 -9.98 4.95
CA LEU A 164 30.30 -10.94 3.89
C LEU A 164 31.09 -10.66 2.61
N ILE A 165 31.14 -9.41 2.16
CA ILE A 165 31.87 -9.01 0.95
C ILE A 165 33.37 -9.28 1.11
N SER A 166 33.92 -8.93 2.28
CA SER A 166 35.32 -9.17 2.62
C SER A 166 35.65 -10.66 2.61
N ALA A 167 34.80 -11.50 3.21
CA ALA A 167 34.97 -12.94 3.23
C ALA A 167 34.96 -13.56 1.82
N ILE A 168 34.04 -13.14 0.94
CA ILE A 168 34.00 -13.62 -0.45
C ILE A 168 35.24 -13.20 -1.23
N ASN A 169 35.71 -11.95 -1.06
CA ASN A 169 36.92 -11.47 -1.72
C ASN A 169 38.18 -12.19 -1.22
N HIS A 170 38.23 -12.51 0.08
CA HIS A 170 39.34 -13.28 0.65
C HIS A 170 39.35 -14.72 0.11
N LEU A 171 38.18 -15.36 0.03
CA LEU A 171 38.03 -16.68 -0.58
C LEU A 171 38.49 -16.70 -2.04
N SER A 172 38.08 -15.71 -2.85
CA SER A 172 38.50 -15.66 -4.25
C SER A 172 40.00 -15.46 -4.40
N ALA A 173 40.61 -14.61 -3.57
CA ALA A 173 42.07 -14.44 -3.56
C ALA A 173 42.81 -15.73 -3.17
N ALA A 174 42.36 -16.43 -2.13
CA ALA A 174 42.99 -17.67 -1.69
C ALA A 174 42.93 -18.77 -2.77
N LEU A 175 41.79 -18.90 -3.46
CA LEU A 175 41.63 -19.86 -4.57
C LEU A 175 42.49 -19.48 -5.79
N GLU A 176 42.60 -18.19 -6.08
CA GLU A 176 43.46 -17.70 -7.17
C GLU A 176 44.94 -18.04 -6.91
N ASP A 177 45.41 -17.84 -5.68
CA ASP A 177 46.78 -18.17 -5.30
C ASP A 177 47.04 -19.69 -5.32
N GLN A 178 46.08 -20.50 -4.85
CA GLN A 178 46.17 -21.95 -4.93
C GLN A 178 46.24 -22.45 -6.37
N GLU A 179 45.47 -21.85 -7.29
CA GLU A 179 45.49 -22.22 -8.71
C GLU A 179 46.82 -21.84 -9.37
N LYS A 180 47.38 -20.66 -9.05
CA LYS A 180 48.71 -20.25 -9.53
C LYS A 180 49.79 -21.22 -9.07
N LEU A 181 49.77 -21.62 -7.80
CA LEU A 181 50.71 -22.59 -7.24
C LEU A 181 50.58 -23.95 -7.94
N ARG A 182 49.34 -24.42 -8.18
CA ARG A 182 49.09 -25.67 -8.90
C ARG A 182 49.67 -25.65 -10.32
N GLN A 183 49.51 -24.54 -11.03
CA GLN A 183 50.04 -24.37 -12.39
C GLN A 183 51.58 -24.35 -12.39
N GLN A 184 52.20 -23.63 -11.46
CA GLN A 184 53.67 -23.60 -11.31
C GLN A 184 54.23 -24.99 -11.03
N LEU A 185 53.70 -25.70 -10.04
CA LEU A 185 54.13 -27.06 -9.70
C LEU A 185 53.99 -28.02 -10.89
N THR A 186 52.90 -27.92 -11.65
CA THR A 186 52.69 -28.77 -12.83
C THR A 186 53.72 -28.47 -13.92
N ALA A 187 54.07 -27.20 -14.12
CA ALA A 187 55.09 -26.78 -15.07
C ALA A 187 56.49 -27.25 -14.65
N ASP A 188 56.83 -27.08 -13.37
CA ASP A 188 58.13 -27.48 -12.81
C ASP A 188 58.31 -29.00 -12.91
N VAL A 189 57.31 -29.78 -12.52
CA VAL A 189 57.34 -31.25 -12.65
C VAL A 189 57.48 -31.69 -14.11
N ALA A 190 56.77 -31.05 -15.04
CA ALA A 190 56.89 -31.36 -16.47
C ALA A 190 58.29 -31.03 -17.01
N HIS A 191 58.94 -29.98 -16.50
CA HIS A 191 60.31 -29.63 -16.87
C HIS A 191 61.32 -30.66 -16.34
N GLU A 192 61.21 -31.01 -15.05
CA GLU A 192 62.08 -31.98 -14.38
C GLU A 192 61.95 -33.39 -14.96
N LEU A 193 60.77 -33.79 -15.47
CA LEU A 193 60.59 -35.09 -16.13
C LEU A 193 61.08 -35.13 -17.58
N ARG A 194 61.14 -33.99 -18.28
CA ARG A 194 61.58 -33.94 -19.69
C ARG A 194 63.06 -34.32 -19.81
N THR A 195 63.91 -33.75 -18.96
CA THR A 195 65.36 -33.96 -18.97
C THR A 195 65.76 -35.45 -18.85
N PRO A 196 65.32 -36.21 -17.83
CA PRO A 196 65.65 -37.62 -17.72
C PRO A 196 65.04 -38.46 -18.84
N LEU A 197 63.82 -38.13 -19.30
CA LEU A 197 63.19 -38.86 -20.40
C LEU A 197 63.95 -38.69 -21.72
N THR A 198 64.41 -37.47 -22.03
CA THR A 198 65.26 -37.20 -23.19
C THR A 198 66.59 -37.95 -23.07
N SER A 199 67.17 -38.03 -21.86
CA SER A 199 68.37 -38.82 -21.63
C SER A 199 68.15 -40.31 -21.87
N VAL A 200 67.08 -40.91 -21.34
CA VAL A 200 66.73 -42.32 -21.60
C VAL A 200 66.49 -42.57 -23.09
N GLY A 201 65.78 -41.67 -23.77
CA GLY A 201 65.57 -41.73 -25.22
C GLY A 201 66.89 -41.74 -26.00
N SER A 202 67.80 -40.82 -25.68
CA SER A 202 69.11 -40.73 -26.33
C SER A 202 69.97 -42.00 -26.12
N HIS A 203 69.93 -42.61 -24.92
CA HIS A 203 70.62 -43.88 -24.68
C HIS A 203 70.02 -45.03 -25.51
N LEU A 204 68.69 -45.10 -25.63
CA LEU A 204 68.04 -46.11 -26.48
C LEU A 204 68.38 -45.92 -27.96
N GLU A 205 68.43 -44.68 -28.43
CA GLU A 205 68.78 -44.34 -29.82
C GLU A 205 70.23 -44.74 -30.15
N ALA A 206 71.17 -44.45 -29.23
CA ALA A 206 72.58 -44.88 -29.37
C ALA A 206 72.75 -46.41 -29.35
N MET A 207 71.90 -47.14 -28.62
CA MET A 207 71.86 -48.61 -28.65
C MET A 207 71.32 -49.14 -29.99
N ILE A 208 70.26 -48.52 -30.52
CA ILE A 208 69.67 -48.93 -31.82
C ILE A 208 70.63 -48.65 -32.98
N GLU A 209 71.36 -47.54 -32.95
CA GLU A 209 72.35 -47.17 -33.98
C GLU A 209 73.65 -48.01 -33.91
N GLY A 210 73.78 -48.91 -32.92
CA GLY A 210 74.94 -49.79 -32.75
C GLY A 210 76.19 -49.09 -32.23
N ILE A 211 76.04 -47.88 -31.67
CA ILE A 211 77.13 -47.08 -31.11
C ILE A 211 77.46 -47.54 -29.67
N TRP A 212 76.52 -48.22 -29.00
CA TRP A 212 76.67 -48.84 -27.69
C TRP A 212 76.51 -50.36 -27.76
N GLU A 213 77.53 -51.12 -27.33
CA GLU A 213 77.41 -52.56 -27.07
C GLU A 213 76.96 -52.80 -25.62
N PRO A 214 76.00 -53.70 -25.35
CA PRO A 214 75.55 -53.97 -23.99
C PRO A 214 76.69 -54.59 -23.18
N THR A 215 77.27 -53.81 -22.25
CA THR A 215 78.15 -54.36 -21.22
C THR A 215 77.35 -55.34 -20.37
N THR A 216 77.65 -56.62 -20.54
CA THR A 216 77.18 -57.75 -19.72
C THR A 216 77.53 -57.59 -18.25
#